data_AF-A0A1G1ERG6-F1
#
_entry.id   AF-A0A1G1ERG6-F1
#
_cell.length_a   1.000
_cell.length_b   1.000
_cell.length_c   1.000
_cell.angle_alpha   90.00
_cell.angle_beta   90.00
_cell.angle_gamma   90.00
#
_symmetry.space_group_name_H-M   'P 1'
#
loop_
_entity.id
_entity.type
_entity.pdbx_description
1 polymer ?
#
loop_
_entity_poly.entity_id
_entity_poly.type
_entity_poly.pdbx_seq_one_letter_code
_entity_poly.pdbx_strand_id
1 'polypeptide(L)'
;MEKSLHFYTQVLGLKLVERKTSPRGSHLAFLQAPGTDSEIELCSFPSSGKVEVPEDLVHLAFEVGNIEKCMQKLKQAGFPITDGPTTTASGTTFIFTEDPDKYEIELMQCP
;
A
#
# COMPACT_ATOMS: atom_id res chain seq x y z
N MET A 1 -8.12 -9.09 2.50
CA MET A 1 -6.96 -10.02 2.52
C MET A 1 -6.43 -10.31 1.11
N GLU A 2 -6.99 -11.21 0.29
CA GLU A 2 -6.36 -11.55 -1.01
C GLU A 2 -6.22 -10.34 -1.96
N LYS A 3 -7.24 -9.47 -2.01
CA LYS A 3 -7.16 -8.21 -2.77
C LYS A 3 -6.02 -7.31 -2.29
N SER A 4 -5.92 -7.13 -0.97
CA SER A 4 -4.87 -6.35 -0.31
C SER A 4 -3.48 -6.97 -0.61
N LEU A 5 -3.32 -8.29 -0.51
CA LEU A 5 -2.08 -8.98 -0.87
C LEU A 5 -1.70 -8.75 -2.34
N HIS A 6 -2.65 -8.82 -3.26
CA HIS A 6 -2.39 -8.52 -4.66
C HIS A 6 -1.87 -7.09 -4.84
N PHE A 7 -2.52 -6.10 -4.21
CA PHE A 7 -2.09 -4.70 -4.25
C PHE A 7 -0.66 -4.54 -3.72
N TYR A 8 -0.40 -4.90 -2.46
CA TYR A 8 0.90 -4.66 -1.85
C TYR A 8 2.02 -5.48 -2.50
N THR A 9 1.76 -6.70 -2.98
CA THR A 9 2.82 -7.56 -3.55
C THR A 9 3.03 -7.36 -5.05
N GLN A 10 1.96 -7.29 -5.85
CA GLN A 10 2.06 -7.24 -7.32
C GLN A 10 2.15 -5.80 -7.84
N VAL A 11 1.48 -4.86 -7.18
CA VAL A 11 1.47 -3.45 -7.60
C VAL A 11 2.64 -2.71 -6.96
N LEU A 12 2.71 -2.73 -5.63
CA LEU A 12 3.76 -2.02 -4.86
C LEU A 12 5.08 -2.81 -4.73
N GLY A 13 5.07 -4.11 -4.97
CA GLY A 13 6.29 -4.92 -4.99
C GLY A 13 6.80 -5.38 -3.62
N LEU A 14 5.99 -5.29 -2.56
CA LEU A 14 6.35 -5.85 -1.26
C LEU A 14 6.43 -7.38 -1.32
N LYS A 15 7.30 -7.96 -0.49
CA LYS A 15 7.47 -9.40 -0.41
C LYS A 15 6.61 -9.96 0.71
N LEU A 16 5.77 -10.96 0.39
CA LEU A 16 5.11 -11.75 1.43
C LEU A 16 6.13 -12.62 2.16
N VAL A 17 6.30 -12.36 3.46
CA VAL A 17 7.25 -13.05 4.34
C VAL A 17 6.58 -14.20 5.06
N GLU A 18 5.42 -13.95 5.67
CA GLU A 18 4.71 -14.93 6.49
C GLU A 18 3.19 -14.77 6.32
N ARG A 19 2.46 -15.89 6.41
CA ARG A 19 1.02 -15.91 6.70
C ARG A 19 0.77 -16.78 7.91
N LYS A 20 -0.06 -16.32 8.84
CA LYS A 20 -0.49 -17.11 10.00
C LYS A 20 -1.90 -16.78 10.45
N THR A 21 -2.48 -17.67 11.24
CA THR A 21 -3.76 -17.44 11.91
C THR A 21 -3.48 -17.24 13.40
N SER A 22 -3.96 -16.12 13.96
CA SER A 22 -3.81 -15.83 15.38
C SER A 22 -4.68 -16.77 16.23
N PRO A 23 -4.39 -16.93 17.53
CA PRO A 23 -5.24 -17.71 18.44
C PRO A 23 -6.69 -17.20 18.52
N ARG A 24 -6.92 -15.93 18.14
CA ARG A 24 -8.25 -15.30 18.09
C ARG A 24 -8.98 -15.54 16.76
N GLY A 25 -8.33 -16.22 15.80
CA GLY A 25 -8.90 -16.51 14.48
C GLY A 25 -8.65 -15.43 13.42
N SER A 26 -7.84 -14.41 13.70
CA SER A 26 -7.45 -13.41 12.68
C SER A 26 -6.44 -14.00 11.71
N HIS A 27 -6.63 -13.77 10.42
CA HIS A 27 -5.65 -14.07 9.39
C HIS A 27 -4.67 -12.90 9.25
N LEU A 28 -3.39 -13.18 9.44
CA LEU A 28 -2.31 -12.21 9.39
C LEU A 28 -1.42 -12.48 8.18
N ALA A 29 -0.94 -11.42 7.54
CA ALA A 29 0.09 -11.50 6.52
C ALA A 29 1.14 -10.40 6.73
N PHE A 30 2.41 -10.78 6.72
CA PHE A 30 3.55 -9.89 6.94
C PHE A 30 4.24 -9.62 5.61
N LEU A 31 4.35 -8.34 5.25
CA LEU A 31 4.83 -7.87 3.96
C LEU A 31 6.05 -6.96 4.15
N GLN A 32 7.21 -7.36 3.63
CA GLN A 32 8.44 -6.59 3.74
C GLN A 32 8.63 -5.66 2.55
N ALA A 33 9.00 -4.40 2.83
CA ALA A 33 9.34 -3.43 1.81
C ALA A 33 10.76 -3.70 1.25
N PRO A 34 10.95 -3.66 -0.08
CA PRO A 34 12.25 -3.96 -0.70
C PRO A 34 13.39 -3.11 -0.15
N GLY A 35 14.51 -3.74 0.20
CA GLY A 35 15.70 -3.04 0.70
C GLY A 35 15.60 -2.52 2.13
N THR A 36 14.57 -2.92 2.89
CA THR A 36 14.38 -2.54 4.29
C THR A 36 14.07 -3.77 5.15
N ASP A 37 14.25 -3.64 6.46
CA ASP A 37 13.75 -4.61 7.45
C ASP A 37 12.32 -4.27 7.94
N SER A 38 11.70 -3.23 7.36
CA SER A 38 10.36 -2.78 7.74
C SER A 38 9.29 -3.66 7.11
N GLU A 39 8.30 -4.02 7.93
CA GLU A 39 7.16 -4.84 7.52
C GLU A 39 5.83 -4.14 7.75
N ILE A 40 4.87 -4.45 6.89
CA ILE A 40 3.45 -4.16 7.08
C ILE A 40 2.74 -5.44 7.46
N GLU A 41 2.00 -5.40 8.56
CA GLU A 41 1.10 -6.48 8.95
C GLU A 41 -0.31 -6.18 8.46
N LEU A 42 -0.81 -7.01 7.54
CA LEU A 42 -2.22 -7.02 7.18
C LEU A 42 -2.97 -7.96 8.12
N CYS A 43 -3.98 -7.44 8.81
CA CYS A 43 -4.84 -8.22 9.70
C CYS A 43 -6.26 -8.29 9.14
N SER A 44 -6.77 -9.51 8.94
CA SER A 44 -8.15 -9.74 8.54
C SER A 44 -8.84 -10.61 9.57
N PHE A 45 -9.93 -10.11 10.14
CA PHE A 45 -10.78 -10.88 11.04
C PHE A 45 -12.18 -10.98 10.40
N PRO A 46 -12.51 -12.09 9.71
CA PRO A 46 -13.76 -12.17 8.92
C PRO A 46 -15.04 -11.85 9.71
N SER A 47 -15.03 -12.11 11.02
CA SER A 47 -16.15 -11.86 11.91
C SER A 47 -16.30 -10.40 12.37
N SER A 48 -15.33 -9.49 12.11
CA SER A 48 -15.45 -8.06 12.50
C SER A 48 -16.35 -7.23 11.59
N GLY A 49 -16.81 -7.78 10.46
CA GLY A 49 -17.52 -6.99 9.45
C GLY A 49 -16.56 -6.30 8.48
N LYS A 50 -17.07 -5.26 7.79
CA LYS A 50 -16.30 -4.51 6.79
C LYS A 50 -15.29 -3.58 7.47
N VAL A 51 -14.15 -3.37 6.83
CA VAL A 51 -13.21 -2.32 7.21
C VAL A 51 -13.81 -0.98 6.77
N GLU A 52 -13.84 -0.01 7.68
CA GLU A 52 -14.23 1.37 7.41
C GLU A 52 -13.05 2.27 7.75
N VAL A 53 -12.39 2.79 6.72
CA VAL A 53 -11.24 3.69 6.86
C VAL A 53 -11.75 5.12 6.79
N PRO A 54 -11.55 5.96 7.83
CA PRO A 54 -11.91 7.36 7.77
C PRO A 54 -11.00 8.13 6.81
N GLU A 55 -11.55 9.11 6.11
CA GLU A 55 -10.78 10.04 5.26
C GLU A 55 -9.73 10.82 6.09
N ASP A 56 -8.58 11.14 5.47
CA ASP A 56 -7.56 12.08 5.95
C ASP A 56 -6.93 11.85 7.34
N LEU A 57 -7.14 10.70 8.00
CA LEU A 57 -6.64 10.53 9.37
C LEU A 57 -5.15 10.17 9.43
N VAL A 58 -4.66 9.23 8.59
CA VAL A 58 -3.27 8.74 8.48
C VAL A 58 -3.08 7.96 7.17
N HIS A 59 -2.04 8.25 6.37
CA HIS A 59 -1.65 7.44 5.20
C HIS A 59 -0.33 6.67 5.42
N LEU A 60 -0.08 5.69 4.56
CA LEU A 60 1.22 5.01 4.46
C LEU A 60 2.00 5.59 3.27
N ALA A 61 3.22 6.05 3.52
CA ALA A 61 4.10 6.58 2.47
C ALA A 61 5.20 5.58 2.10
N PHE A 62 5.43 5.41 0.81
CA PHE A 62 6.49 4.57 0.26
C PHE A 62 7.37 5.36 -0.70
N GLU A 63 8.68 5.27 -0.50
CA GLU A 63 9.63 5.72 -1.51
C GLU A 63 9.72 4.71 -2.66
N VAL A 64 9.66 5.20 -3.89
CA VAL A 64 9.76 4.39 -5.11
C VAL A 64 10.87 4.90 -6.01
N GLY A 65 11.61 3.97 -6.64
CA GLY A 65 12.72 4.36 -7.51
C GLY A 65 12.31 4.94 -8.87
N ASN A 66 11.03 4.81 -9.27
CA ASN A 66 10.50 5.47 -10.47
C ASN A 66 8.98 5.68 -10.37
N ILE A 67 8.55 6.92 -10.18
CA ILE A 67 7.15 7.27 -9.97
C ILE A 67 6.30 7.04 -11.22
N GLU A 68 6.82 7.27 -12.43
CA GLU A 68 6.06 7.06 -13.67
C GLU A 68 5.70 5.60 -13.90
N LYS A 69 6.65 4.68 -13.63
CA LYS A 69 6.43 3.23 -13.69
C LYS A 69 5.40 2.80 -12.65
N CYS A 70 5.42 3.37 -11.46
CA CYS A 70 4.41 3.09 -10.43
C CYS A 70 3.02 3.55 -10.87
N MET A 71 2.89 4.77 -11.41
CA MET A 71 1.64 5.27 -11.98
C MET A 71 1.10 4.35 -13.10
N GLN A 72 1.98 3.85 -13.97
CA GLN A 72 1.60 2.90 -15.02
C GLN A 72 1.10 1.57 -14.45
N LYS A 73 1.78 1.01 -13.45
CA LYS A 73 1.35 -0.23 -12.76
C LYS A 73 -0.01 -0.05 -12.09
N LEU A 74 -0.21 1.05 -11.36
CA LEU A 74 -1.50 1.37 -10.73
C LEU A 74 -2.63 1.42 -11.77
N LYS A 75 -2.41 2.16 -12.86
CA LYS A 75 -3.38 2.26 -13.97
C LYS A 75 -3.69 0.90 -14.60
N GLN A 76 -2.68 0.06 -14.85
CA GLN A 76 -2.86 -1.28 -15.42
C GLN A 76 -3.60 -2.23 -14.47
N ALA A 77 -3.37 -2.10 -13.17
CA ALA A 77 -4.02 -2.89 -12.13
C ALA A 77 -5.42 -2.34 -11.74
N GLY A 78 -5.84 -1.20 -12.30
CA GLY A 78 -7.15 -0.61 -12.06
C GLY A 78 -7.26 0.19 -10.75
N PHE A 79 -6.12 0.61 -10.17
CA PHE A 79 -6.09 1.49 -9.00
C PHE A 79 -5.97 2.95 -9.45
N PRO A 80 -6.94 3.83 -9.12
CA PRO A 80 -6.89 5.22 -9.51
C PRO A 80 -5.86 5.99 -8.69
N ILE A 81 -5.23 6.98 -9.33
CA ILE A 81 -4.49 8.03 -8.63
C ILE A 81 -5.53 9.02 -8.14
N THR A 82 -5.56 9.27 -6.83
CA THR A 82 -6.54 10.14 -6.17
C THR A 82 -6.06 11.59 -6.10
N ASP A 83 -4.75 11.81 -6.03
CA ASP A 83 -4.13 13.14 -6.09
C ASP A 83 -2.70 13.09 -6.66
N GLY A 84 -2.22 14.22 -7.19
CA GLY A 84 -0.94 14.38 -7.86
C GLY A 84 -0.93 13.95 -9.34
N PRO A 85 0.25 13.84 -9.97
CA PRO A 85 1.58 14.01 -9.39
C PRO A 85 1.89 15.46 -9.03
N THR A 86 2.55 15.66 -7.89
CA THR A 86 3.03 16.96 -7.42
C THR A 86 4.53 16.90 -7.16
N THR A 87 5.28 17.86 -7.70
CA THR A 87 6.73 17.99 -7.46
C THR A 87 7.00 19.16 -6.51
N THR A 88 7.66 18.86 -5.40
CA THR A 88 8.09 19.83 -4.40
C THR A 88 9.30 20.65 -4.87
N ALA A 89 9.58 21.77 -4.20
CA ALA A 89 10.77 22.57 -4.48
C ALA A 89 12.10 21.83 -4.24
N SER A 90 12.09 20.78 -3.40
CA SER A 90 13.25 19.92 -3.19
C SER A 90 13.45 18.89 -4.31
N GLY A 91 12.54 18.80 -5.28
CA GLY A 91 12.59 17.84 -6.39
C GLY A 91 11.89 16.51 -6.12
N THR A 92 11.40 16.28 -4.89
CA THR A 92 10.60 15.09 -4.57
C THR A 92 9.27 15.16 -5.32
N THR A 93 8.90 14.10 -6.03
CA THR A 93 7.61 13.97 -6.72
C THR A 93 6.77 12.90 -6.05
N PHE A 94 5.52 13.20 -5.73
CA PHE A 94 4.61 12.26 -5.06
C PHE A 94 3.23 12.22 -5.71
N ILE A 95 2.53 11.11 -5.50
CA ILE A 95 1.11 10.88 -5.83
C ILE A 95 0.42 10.20 -4.65
N PHE A 96 -0.91 10.32 -4.60
CA PHE A 96 -1.75 9.53 -3.72
C PHE A 96 -2.60 8.52 -4.49
N THR A 97 -2.85 7.37 -3.89
CA THR A 97 -3.77 6.34 -4.35
C THR A 97 -4.44 5.68 -3.14
N GLU A 98 -5.35 4.76 -3.39
CA GLU A 98 -6.02 4.00 -2.34
C GLU A 98 -5.74 2.51 -2.48
N ASP A 99 -5.54 1.84 -1.36
CA ASP A 99 -5.54 0.39 -1.33
C ASP A 99 -6.99 -0.16 -1.49
N PRO A 100 -7.17 -1.49 -1.64
CA PRO A 100 -8.48 -2.08 -1.83
C PRO A 100 -9.50 -1.82 -0.71
N ASP A 101 -9.04 -1.48 0.49
CA ASP A 101 -9.83 -1.21 1.69
C ASP A 101 -9.97 0.31 1.95
N LYS A 102 -9.50 1.16 1.02
CA LYS A 102 -9.55 2.63 1.05
C LYS A 102 -8.56 3.30 2.00
N TYR A 103 -7.50 2.60 2.41
CA TYR A 103 -6.36 3.28 3.02
C TYR A 103 -5.65 4.13 1.98
N GLU A 104 -5.41 5.39 2.32
CA GLU A 104 -4.61 6.28 1.49
C GLU A 104 -3.14 5.85 1.52
N ILE A 105 -2.55 5.80 0.32
CA ILE A 105 -1.17 5.40 0.07
C ILE A 105 -0.48 6.52 -0.69
N GLU A 106 0.56 7.08 -0.10
CA GLU A 106 1.46 8.02 -0.76
C GLU A 106 2.61 7.25 -1.42
N LEU A 107 2.85 7.50 -2.71
CA LEU A 107 4.07 7.06 -3.37
C LEU A 107 4.90 8.28 -3.70
N MET A 108 6.15 8.30 -3.27
CA MET A 108 7.06 9.42 -3.50
C MET A 108 8.38 8.96 -4.11
N GLN A 109 8.96 9.79 -4.97
CA GLN A 109 10.30 9.61 -5.51
C GLN A 109 11.14 10.81 -5.10
N CYS A 110 12.18 10.57 -4.31
CA CYS A 110 13.19 11.56 -3.97
C CYS A 110 14.12 11.85 -5.16
N PRO A 111 14.79 13.02 -5.20
CA PRO A 111 15.75 13.39 -6.24
C PRO A 111 16.90 12.40 -6.44
#